data_AF-A0A529L8W8-F1
#
_entry.id   AF-A0A529L8W8-F1
#
_cell.length_a   1.000
_cell.length_b   1.000
_cell.length_c   1.000
_cell.angle_alpha   90.00
_cell.angle_beta   90.00
_cell.angle_gamma   90.00
#
_symmetry.space_group_name_H-M   'P 1'
#
loop_
_entity.id
_entity.type
_entity.pdbx_description
1 polymer ?
#
loop_
_entity_poly.entity_id
_entity_poly.type
_entity_poly.pdbx_seq_one_letter_code
_entity_poly.pdbx_strand_id
1 'polypeptide(L)' 'MPELGSNRMPETGAFFQRDRRWHPPALTPNYKTSVLRSPQKALLAFDNTASELTGPVFG' A
#
# COMPACT_ATOMS: atom_id res chain seq x y z
N MET A 1 26.26 -8.84 -15.57
CA MET A 1 26.05 -7.43 -15.19
C MET A 1 24.62 -7.07 -15.59
N PRO A 2 23.68 -6.84 -14.66
CA PRO A 2 22.35 -6.39 -15.05
C PRO A 2 22.47 -4.97 -15.61
N GLU A 3 21.97 -4.79 -16.84
CA GLU A 3 21.97 -3.52 -17.55
C GLU A 3 21.19 -2.42 -16.80
N LEU A 4 21.88 -1.33 -16.41
CA LEU A 4 21.27 -0.12 -15.88
C LEU A 4 20.36 0.50 -16.96
N GLY A 5 19.06 0.53 -16.71
CA GLY A 5 18.07 1.20 -17.57
C GLY A 5 16.94 0.31 -18.08
N SER A 6 16.90 -0.97 -17.72
CA SER A 6 15.72 -1.79 -18.05
C SER A 6 14.56 -1.46 -17.11
N ASN A 7 13.42 -1.00 -17.65
CA ASN A 7 12.15 -0.87 -16.92
C ASN A 7 11.50 -2.24 -16.62
N ARG A 8 12.31 -3.29 -16.48
CA ARG A 8 11.86 -4.63 -16.15
C ARG A 8 11.55 -4.67 -14.67
N MET A 9 10.35 -5.12 -14.34
CA MET A 9 9.91 -5.27 -12.97
C MET A 9 10.89 -6.21 -12.25
N PRO A 10 11.53 -5.77 -11.15
CA PRO A 10 12.39 -6.66 -10.39
C PRO A 10 11.55 -7.84 -9.90
N GLU A 11 12.11 -9.05 -9.95
CA GLU A 11 11.51 -10.27 -9.44
C GLU A 11 11.41 -10.22 -7.90
N THR A 12 10.48 -9.39 -7.45
CA THR A 12 10.14 -9.19 -6.05
C THR A 12 8.94 -10.09 -5.78
N GLY A 13 9.01 -10.89 -4.71
CA GLY A 13 7.86 -11.65 -4.22
C GLY A 13 6.74 -10.71 -3.73
N ALA A 14 5.83 -11.24 -2.91
CA ALA A 14 4.81 -10.40 -2.27
C ALA A 14 5.44 -9.25 -1.46
N PHE A 15 4.77 -8.09 -1.41
CA PHE A 15 5.21 -6.98 -0.58
C PHE A 15 5.09 -7.32 0.90
N PHE A 16 5.92 -6.69 1.73
CA PHE A 16 5.79 -6.81 3.19
C PHE A 16 4.45 -6.26 3.69
N GLN A 17 3.90 -6.91 4.70
CA GLN A 17 2.69 -6.43 5.37
C GLN A 17 2.92 -5.07 6.02
N ARG A 18 1.95 -4.17 5.88
CA ARG A 18 2.04 -2.80 6.39
C ARG A 18 1.87 -2.77 7.91
N ASP A 19 2.87 -2.26 8.65
CA ASP A 19 2.67 -1.93 10.07
C ASP A 19 1.81 -0.66 10.19
N ARG A 20 0.54 -0.84 10.57
CA ARG A 20 -0.42 0.25 10.71
C ARG A 20 -0.17 1.16 11.92
N ARG A 21 0.71 0.78 12.85
CA ARG A 21 1.08 1.61 14.00
C ARG A 21 2.16 2.63 13.65
N TRP A 22 2.94 2.35 12.59
CA TRP A 22 3.92 3.30 12.06
C TRP A 22 3.24 4.47 11.33
N HIS A 23 2.09 4.21 10.71
CA HIS A 23 1.30 5.22 10.02
C HIS A 23 0.26 5.85 10.95
N PRO A 24 -0.26 7.06 10.63
CA PRO A 24 -1.33 7.65 11.40
C PRO A 24 -2.59 6.76 11.38
N PRO A 25 -3.34 6.69 12.48
CA PRO A 25 -4.62 5.98 12.52
C PRO A 25 -5.63 6.69 11.61
N ALA A 26 -6.62 5.95 11.11
CA ALA A 26 -7.64 6.53 10.24
C ALA A 26 -8.52 7.56 10.97
N LEU A 27 -8.78 7.34 12.26
CA LEU A 27 -9.46 8.30 13.14
C LEU A 27 -8.42 9.03 13.99
N THR A 28 -8.30 10.34 13.76
CA THR A 28 -7.45 11.25 14.52
C THR A 28 -8.32 12.42 14.99
N PRO A 29 -9.00 12.35 16.16
CA PRO A 29 -10.06 13.30 16.53
C PRO A 29 -9.66 14.78 16.50
N ASN A 30 -8.39 15.07 16.81
CA ASN A 30 -7.83 16.42 16.75
C ASN A 30 -7.79 16.98 15.31
N TYR A 31 -7.71 16.11 14.30
CA TYR A 31 -7.85 16.47 12.90
C TYR A 31 -9.30 16.30 12.45
N LYS A 32 -10.05 17.41 12.53
CA LYS A 32 -11.51 17.48 12.41
C LYS A 32 -12.11 16.73 11.22
N THR A 33 -11.47 16.79 10.06
CA THR A 33 -11.98 16.15 8.84
C THR A 33 -11.95 14.62 8.90
N SER A 34 -11.10 14.01 9.75
CA SER A 34 -11.01 12.56 9.91
C SER A 34 -12.22 11.94 10.64
N VAL A 35 -12.95 12.73 11.44
CA VAL A 35 -14.07 12.24 12.25
C VAL A 35 -15.14 11.59 11.36
N LEU A 36 -15.58 12.30 10.31
CA LEU A 36 -16.62 11.81 9.40
C LEU A 36 -16.06 11.05 8.19
N ARG A 37 -14.73 10.95 8.05
CA ARG A 37 -14.06 10.31 6.90
C ARG A 37 -13.22 9.09 7.30
N SER A 38 -13.40 8.60 8.52
CA SER A 38 -12.75 7.38 9.01
C SER A 38 -13.69 6.19 8.94
N PRO A 39 -13.22 5.01 8.46
CA PRO A 39 -14.01 3.79 8.49
C PRO A 39 -14.30 3.37 9.93
N GLN A 40 -15.53 2.90 10.18
CA GLN A 40 -16.00 2.50 11.52
C GLN A 40 -15.84 0.99 11.79
N LYS A 41 -15.31 0.23 10.84
CA LYS A 41 -15.10 -1.22 10.93
C LYS A 41 -13.62 -1.54 10.70
N ALA A 42 -13.18 -2.68 11.23
CA ALA A 42 -11.83 -3.17 11.01
C ALA A 42 -11.59 -3.45 9.52
N LEU A 43 -10.37 -3.18 9.06
CA LEU A 43 -9.95 -3.50 7.70
C LEU A 43 -9.75 -5.01 7.56
N LEU A 44 -10.28 -5.57 6.47
CA LEU A 44 -10.01 -6.95 6.07
C LEU A 44 -8.61 -7.03 5.44
N ALA A 45 -7.84 -8.06 5.81
CA ALA A 45 -6.53 -8.31 5.25
C ALA A 45 -6.62 -9.45 4.23
N PHE A 46 -5.96 -9.27 3.08
CA PHE A 46 -5.88 -10.26 2.01
C PHE A 46 -4.41 -10.47 1.63
N ASP A 47 -4.13 -11.65 1.08
CA ASP A 47 -2.84 -11.95 0.48
C ASP A 47 -2.67 -11.18 -0.84
N ASN A 48 -1.41 -10.98 -1.25
CA ASN A 48 -1.11 -10.23 -2.47
C ASN A 48 -1.37 -11.10 -3.70
N THR A 49 -2.10 -10.55 -4.66
CA THR A 49 -2.36 -11.17 -5.97
C THR A 49 -1.83 -10.27 -7.09
N ALA A 50 -2.01 -10.67 -8.35
CA ALA A 50 -1.60 -9.86 -9.50
C ALA A 50 -2.20 -8.45 -9.48
N SER A 51 -3.41 -8.28 -8.92
CA SER A 51 -4.09 -6.99 -8.82
C SER A 51 -3.35 -5.99 -7.93
N GLU A 52 -2.71 -6.45 -6.86
CA GLU A 52 -1.95 -5.60 -5.92
C GLU A 52 -0.47 -5.48 -6.27
N LEU A 53 0.09 -6.49 -6.94
CA LEU A 53 1.51 -6.57 -7.27
C LEU A 53 1.90 -5.83 -8.55
N THR A 54 0.93 -5.54 -9.42
CA THR A 54 1.20 -4.88 -10.70
C THR A 54 0.76 -3.42 -10.69
N GLY A 55 1.38 -2.61 -11.55
CA GLY A 55 1.08 -1.20 -11.71
C GLY A 55 1.42 -0.71 -13.13
N PRO A 56 1.04 0.54 -13.47
CA PRO A 56 1.27 1.07 -14.81
C PRO A 56 2.75 1.32 -15.09
N VAL A 57 3.12 1.20 -16.38
CA VAL A 57 4.42 1.61 -16.90
C VAL A 57 4.26 2.97 -17.59
N PHE A 58 5.11 3.92 -17.24
CA PHE A 58 5.23 5.19 -17.96
C PHE A 58 6.15 5.01 -19.18
N GLY A 59 5.72 5.48 -20.35
CA GLY A 59 6.43 5.39 -21.63
C GLY A 59 6.75 6.74 -22.23
#